data_AF-A0A5D4NHH5-F1
#
_entry.id   AF-A0A5D4NHH5-F1
#
_cell.length_a   1.000
_cell.length_b   1.000
_cell.length_c   1.000
_cell.angle_alpha   90.00
_cell.angle_beta   90.00
_cell.angle_gamma   90.00
#
_symmetry.space_group_name_H-M   'P 1'
#
loop_
_entity.id
_entity.type
_entity.pdbx_description
1 polymer ?
#
loop_
_entity_poly.entity_id
_entity_poly.type
_entity_poly.pdbx_seq_one_letter_code
_entity_poly.pdbx_strand_id
1 'polypeptide(L)'
;MCKQKPRKVFIETLINNSLSKEFDSAMFEWVGIGKLESNELGFKPHCELCGAAIYNENYIIYNVKTKKKLQIGSECMKRFRSSHNNYKNKHPQNFFRLRKWHAVEKRKRKLIDLYHLICNQGIPEPDAFQDFSKHLISLLKISNKLSLLNTSSGAARVLTTVLEKTDYSPKEVLRLQLLLDSPDAARKIYIRASRKPRKKVDKYGIVMG
;
A
#
# COMPACT_ATOMS: atom_id res chain seq x y z
N MET A 1 -3.86 -24.17 27.71
CA MET A 1 -3.01 -23.01 27.33
C MET A 1 -3.46 -21.79 28.12
N CYS A 2 -2.64 -21.28 29.03
CA CYS A 2 -2.96 -20.06 29.81
C CYS A 2 -3.15 -18.87 28.86
N LYS A 3 -4.34 -18.25 28.88
CA LYS A 3 -4.61 -17.00 28.17
C LYS A 3 -3.79 -15.89 28.82
N GLN A 4 -2.58 -15.65 28.34
CA GLN A 4 -1.76 -14.53 28.81
C GLN A 4 -2.51 -13.22 28.61
N LYS A 5 -2.74 -12.50 29.71
CA LYS A 5 -3.39 -11.19 29.71
C LYS A 5 -2.66 -10.25 28.74
N PRO A 6 -3.37 -9.47 27.89
CA PRO A 6 -2.72 -8.53 27.00
C PRO A 6 -1.93 -7.47 27.77
N ARG A 7 -0.81 -7.02 27.19
CA ARG A 7 0.00 -5.93 27.77
C ARG A 7 -0.82 -4.64 27.83
N LYS A 8 -0.61 -3.82 28.85
CA LYS A 8 -1.35 -2.55 29.07
C LYS A 8 -1.28 -1.62 27.85
N VAL A 9 -0.08 -1.42 27.29
CA VAL A 9 0.15 -0.59 26.09
C VAL A 9 -0.73 -1.04 24.92
N PHE A 10 -0.84 -2.35 24.68
CA PHE A 10 -1.69 -2.89 23.61
C PHE A 10 -3.17 -2.49 23.80
N ILE A 11 -3.67 -2.62 25.03
CA ILE A 11 -5.06 -2.31 25.37
C ILE A 11 -5.32 -0.81 25.19
N GLU A 12 -4.44 0.03 25.75
CA GLU A 12 -4.56 1.50 25.69
C GLU A 12 -4.50 2.01 24.26
N THR A 13 -3.50 1.58 23.47
CA THR A 13 -3.37 2.03 22.08
C THR A 13 -4.55 1.57 21.22
N LEU A 14 -5.08 0.36 21.46
CA LEU A 14 -6.26 -0.12 20.76
C LEU A 14 -7.49 0.74 21.08
N ILE A 15 -7.77 0.97 22.37
CA ILE A 15 -8.91 1.78 22.82
C ILE A 15 -8.80 3.21 22.30
N ASN A 16 -7.61 3.82 22.35
CA ASN A 16 -7.37 5.18 21.86
C ASN A 16 -7.59 5.32 20.34
N ASN A 17 -7.53 4.22 19.59
CA ASN A 17 -7.81 4.19 18.16
C ASN A 17 -9.20 3.65 17.80
N SER A 18 -9.99 3.28 18.80
CA SER A 18 -11.34 2.73 18.66
C SER A 18 -12.39 3.76 19.06
N LEU A 19 -13.63 3.51 18.64
CA LEU A 19 -14.77 4.31 19.10
C LEU A 19 -15.16 3.88 20.53
N SER A 20 -15.16 2.57 20.78
CA SER A 20 -15.44 2.00 22.11
C SER A 20 -14.32 2.27 23.11
N LYS A 21 -14.71 2.43 24.38
CA LYS A 21 -13.83 2.58 25.54
C LYS A 21 -13.58 1.27 26.29
N GLU A 22 -14.34 0.23 25.97
CA GLU A 22 -14.18 -1.11 26.54
C GLU A 22 -13.32 -1.97 25.63
N PHE A 23 -12.41 -2.75 26.22
CA PHE A 23 -11.44 -3.52 25.45
C PHE A 23 -12.07 -4.55 24.51
N ASP A 24 -13.04 -5.34 25.00
CA ASP A 24 -13.67 -6.39 24.19
C ASP A 24 -14.48 -5.80 23.04
N SER A 25 -15.27 -4.76 23.33
CA SER A 25 -16.03 -4.00 22.33
C SER A 25 -15.11 -3.35 21.29
N ALA A 26 -14.00 -2.73 21.72
CA ALA A 26 -12.99 -2.18 20.83
C ALA A 26 -12.39 -3.27 19.93
N MET A 27 -12.04 -4.44 20.46
CA MET A 27 -11.50 -5.57 19.69
C MET A 27 -12.43 -6.02 18.54
N PHE A 28 -13.75 -5.90 18.67
CA PHE A 28 -14.70 -6.24 17.61
C PHE A 28 -14.79 -5.20 16.48
N GLU A 29 -14.26 -3.99 16.68
CA GLU A 29 -14.20 -2.97 15.64
C GLU A 29 -13.10 -3.24 14.61
N TRP A 30 -12.09 -4.06 14.96
CA TRP A 30 -10.90 -4.26 14.13
C TRP A 30 -10.94 -5.56 13.35
N VAL A 31 -10.56 -5.45 12.09
CA VAL A 31 -10.57 -6.56 11.14
C VAL A 31 -9.24 -6.61 10.41
N GLY A 32 -8.56 -7.77 10.42
CA GLY A 32 -7.41 -8.00 9.54
C GLY A 32 -7.80 -7.93 8.07
N ILE A 33 -7.09 -7.14 7.27
CA ILE A 33 -7.39 -6.96 5.83
C ILE A 33 -6.27 -7.46 4.91
N GLY A 34 -5.05 -7.63 5.43
CA GLY A 34 -3.95 -8.17 4.65
C GLY A 34 -2.61 -8.10 5.37
N LYS A 35 -1.53 -8.23 4.60
CA LYS A 35 -0.15 -8.16 5.08
C LYS A 35 0.75 -7.42 4.10
N LEU A 36 1.84 -6.86 4.63
CA LEU A 36 2.95 -6.25 3.90
C LEU A 36 4.25 -6.94 4.29
N GLU A 37 5.06 -7.24 3.30
CA GLU A 37 6.43 -7.75 3.49
C GLU A 37 7.41 -6.58 3.67
N SER A 38 8.56 -6.85 4.27
CA SER A 38 9.56 -5.84 4.65
C SER A 38 10.19 -5.11 3.47
N ASN A 39 10.16 -5.70 2.28
CA ASN A 39 10.59 -5.09 1.04
C ASN A 39 9.51 -4.22 0.36
N GLU A 40 8.28 -4.19 0.87
CA GLU A 40 7.18 -3.44 0.26
C GLU A 40 7.10 -2.00 0.76
N LEU A 41 6.74 -1.07 -0.13
CA LEU A 41 6.55 0.33 0.23
C LEU A 41 5.49 0.50 1.33
N GLY A 42 5.87 1.28 2.35
CA GLY A 42 5.02 1.62 3.48
C GLY A 42 5.07 0.61 4.63
N PHE A 43 5.94 -0.41 4.56
CA PHE A 43 6.28 -1.25 5.71
C PHE A 43 6.75 -0.39 6.90
N LYS A 44 6.29 -0.74 8.10
CA LYS A 44 6.70 -0.12 9.37
C LYS A 44 7.56 -1.08 10.19
N PRO A 45 8.77 -0.67 10.61
CA PRO A 45 9.66 -1.53 11.40
C PRO A 45 9.20 -1.71 12.86
N HIS A 46 8.09 -1.09 13.26
CA HIS A 46 7.55 -1.18 14.62
C HIS A 46 6.04 -1.44 14.59
N CYS A 47 5.57 -2.24 15.53
CA CYS A 47 4.16 -2.52 15.73
C CYS A 47 3.43 -1.29 16.26
N GLU A 48 2.43 -0.80 15.53
CA GLU A 48 1.67 0.38 15.93
C GLU A 48 0.79 0.18 17.17
N LEU A 49 0.64 -1.06 17.67
CA LEU A 49 -0.11 -1.35 18.89
C LEU A 49 0.76 -1.54 20.14
N CYS A 50 2.00 -2.02 20.00
CA CYS A 50 2.82 -2.36 21.17
C CYS A 50 4.26 -1.84 21.11
N GLY A 51 4.65 -1.17 20.02
CA GLY A 51 5.99 -0.63 19.82
C GLY A 51 7.07 -1.67 19.50
N ALA A 52 6.78 -2.97 19.59
CA ALA A 52 7.78 -4.01 19.33
C ALA A 52 8.29 -3.95 17.88
N ALA A 53 9.58 -4.23 17.69
CA ALA A 53 10.20 -4.30 16.37
C ALA A 53 9.60 -5.40 15.50
N ILE A 54 9.50 -5.15 14.20
CA ILE A 54 8.99 -6.07 13.18
C ILE A 54 10.04 -6.16 12.07
N TYR A 55 10.44 -7.39 11.74
CA TYR A 55 11.51 -7.63 10.78
C TYR A 55 11.01 -8.09 9.40
N ASN A 56 9.97 -8.94 9.37
CA ASN A 56 9.62 -9.68 8.15
C ASN A 56 8.33 -9.18 7.49
N GLU A 57 7.25 -9.07 8.27
CA GLU A 57 5.94 -8.71 7.72
C GLU A 57 5.09 -7.94 8.73
N ASN A 58 4.39 -6.92 8.25
CA ASN A 58 3.31 -6.27 8.97
C ASN A 58 1.97 -6.90 8.60
N TYR A 59 1.10 -7.06 9.57
CA TYR A 59 -0.31 -7.34 9.36
C TYR A 59 -1.07 -6.02 9.39
N ILE A 60 -2.00 -5.83 8.45
CA ILE A 60 -2.82 -4.64 8.40
C ILE A 60 -4.17 -4.96 8.99
N ILE A 61 -4.51 -4.24 10.07
CA ILE A 61 -5.84 -4.23 10.66
C ILE A 61 -6.56 -2.92 10.33
N TYR A 62 -7.87 -3.00 10.20
CA TYR A 62 -8.74 -1.89 9.84
C TYR A 62 -9.88 -1.78 10.83
N ASN A 63 -10.06 -0.59 11.40
CA ASN A 63 -11.21 -0.31 12.25
C ASN A 63 -12.40 0.05 11.37
N VAL A 64 -13.46 -0.76 11.40
CA VAL A 64 -14.63 -0.58 10.54
C VAL A 64 -15.50 0.61 10.93
N LYS A 65 -15.37 1.10 12.17
CA LYS A 65 -16.09 2.28 12.72
C LYS A 65 -15.32 3.56 12.44
N THR A 66 -14.08 3.66 12.90
CA THR A 66 -13.24 4.87 12.79
C THR A 66 -12.52 5.01 11.44
N LYS A 67 -12.55 3.97 10.60
CA LYS A 67 -11.86 3.89 9.30
C LYS A 67 -10.32 3.98 9.39
N LYS A 68 -9.76 3.93 10.59
CA LYS A 68 -8.30 3.92 10.84
C LYS A 68 -7.67 2.59 10.41
N LYS A 69 -6.40 2.65 10.00
CA LYS A 69 -5.55 1.49 9.70
C LYS A 69 -4.39 1.45 10.68
N LEU A 70 -4.00 0.25 11.09
CA LEU A 70 -2.77 0.02 11.83
C LEU A 70 -2.00 -1.15 11.22
N GLN A 71 -0.67 -1.05 11.26
CA GLN A 71 0.31 -2.06 10.88
C GLN A 71 0.88 -2.67 12.16
N ILE A 72 0.69 -3.97 12.32
CA ILE A 72 0.99 -4.68 13.56
C ILE A 72 1.85 -5.91 13.30
N GLY A 73 2.58 -6.36 14.33
CA GLY A 73 3.37 -7.59 14.25
C GLY A 73 2.50 -8.85 14.35
N SER A 74 3.09 -10.00 13.99
CA SER A 74 2.45 -11.32 14.05
C SER A 74 1.90 -11.67 15.44
N GLU A 75 2.64 -11.32 16.51
CA GLU A 75 2.21 -11.56 17.89
C GLU A 75 0.95 -10.79 18.27
N CYS A 76 0.83 -9.52 17.85
CA CYS A 76 -0.40 -8.76 18.02
C CYS A 76 -1.53 -9.35 17.16
N MET A 77 -1.23 -9.76 15.93
CA MET A 77 -2.23 -10.31 15.01
C MET A 77 -2.88 -11.59 15.52
N LYS A 78 -2.13 -12.48 16.21
CA LYS A 78 -2.68 -13.70 16.82
C LYS A 78 -3.88 -13.42 17.73
N ARG A 79 -3.92 -12.24 18.37
CA ARG A 79 -4.99 -11.81 19.29
C ARG A 79 -6.29 -11.42 18.57
N PHE A 80 -6.24 -11.05 17.29
CA PHE A 80 -7.40 -10.62 16.51
C PHE A 80 -8.11 -11.75 15.75
N ARG A 81 -7.61 -12.99 15.80
CA ARG A 81 -8.18 -14.11 15.02
C ARG A 81 -9.66 -14.33 15.29
N SER A 82 -10.08 -14.30 16.56
CA SER A 82 -11.48 -14.52 16.94
C SER A 82 -12.40 -13.39 16.43
N SER A 83 -12.02 -12.12 16.65
CA SER A 83 -12.79 -10.96 16.17
C SER A 83 -12.90 -10.94 14.64
N HIS A 84 -11.81 -11.27 13.95
CA HIS A 84 -11.76 -11.34 12.49
C HIS A 84 -12.73 -12.38 11.94
N ASN A 85 -12.75 -13.59 12.51
CA ASN A 85 -13.67 -14.65 12.09
C ASN A 85 -15.13 -14.26 12.36
N ASN A 86 -15.40 -13.66 13.52
CA ASN A 86 -16.75 -13.19 13.87
C ASN A 86 -17.23 -12.10 12.89
N TYR A 87 -16.39 -11.13 12.56
CA TYR A 87 -16.75 -10.09 11.61
C TYR A 87 -16.96 -10.65 10.20
N LYS A 88 -16.06 -11.53 9.73
CA LYS A 88 -16.17 -12.20 8.43
C LYS A 88 -17.49 -12.97 8.30
N ASN A 89 -17.90 -13.67 9.35
CA ASN A 89 -19.14 -14.45 9.34
C ASN A 89 -20.39 -13.55 9.40
N LYS A 90 -20.38 -12.49 10.20
CA LYS A 90 -21.52 -11.56 10.32
C LYS A 90 -21.67 -10.61 9.13
N HIS A 91 -20.56 -10.20 8.50
CA HIS A 91 -20.53 -9.19 7.45
C HIS A 91 -19.67 -9.63 6.25
N PRO A 92 -20.01 -10.76 5.58
CA PRO A 92 -19.17 -11.34 4.54
C PRO A 92 -18.94 -10.36 3.37
N GLN A 93 -19.99 -9.69 2.88
CA GLN A 93 -19.88 -8.75 1.77
C GLN A 93 -18.94 -7.58 2.07
N ASN A 94 -19.05 -6.98 3.26
CA ASN A 94 -18.18 -5.87 3.68
C ASN A 94 -16.73 -6.33 3.83
N PHE A 95 -16.54 -7.53 4.39
CA PHE A 95 -15.22 -8.13 4.51
C PHE A 95 -14.56 -8.36 3.14
N PHE A 96 -15.29 -8.89 2.16
CA PHE A 96 -14.81 -9.06 0.80
C PHE A 96 -14.46 -7.72 0.15
N ARG A 97 -15.29 -6.68 0.34
CA ARG A 97 -14.99 -5.33 -0.16
C ARG A 97 -13.70 -4.76 0.45
N LEU A 98 -13.50 -4.90 1.76
CA LEU A 98 -12.29 -4.45 2.44
C LEU A 98 -11.03 -5.17 1.94
N ARG A 99 -11.09 -6.49 1.77
CA ARG A 99 -9.97 -7.26 1.20
C ARG A 99 -9.70 -6.90 -0.25
N LYS A 100 -10.75 -6.74 -1.07
CA LYS A 100 -10.63 -6.30 -2.47
C LYS A 100 -9.94 -4.94 -2.54
N TRP A 101 -10.40 -3.99 -1.72
CA TRP A 101 -9.79 -2.66 -1.63
C TRP A 101 -8.32 -2.73 -1.18
N HIS A 102 -8.00 -3.52 -0.14
CA HIS A 102 -6.61 -3.69 0.28
C HIS A 102 -5.73 -4.28 -0.85
N ALA A 103 -6.25 -5.25 -1.60
CA ALA A 103 -5.54 -5.84 -2.73
C ALA A 103 -5.33 -4.86 -3.90
N VAL A 104 -6.23 -3.88 -4.08
CA VAL A 104 -6.09 -2.77 -5.03
C VAL A 104 -4.96 -1.84 -4.55
N GLU A 105 -5.01 -1.42 -3.29
CA GLU A 105 -3.99 -0.54 -2.69
C GLU A 105 -2.59 -1.17 -2.67
N LYS A 106 -2.50 -2.49 -2.46
CA LYS A 106 -1.24 -3.23 -2.55
C LYS A 106 -0.67 -3.19 -3.98
N ARG A 107 -1.52 -3.39 -5.00
CA ARG A 107 -1.09 -3.29 -6.41
C ARG A 107 -0.69 -1.88 -6.82
N LYS A 108 -1.41 -0.86 -6.35
CA LYS A 108 -1.05 0.54 -6.60
C LYS A 108 0.35 0.86 -6.07
N ARG A 109 0.67 0.43 -4.85
CA ARG A 109 2.01 0.61 -4.28
C ARG A 109 3.10 -0.05 -5.11
N LYS A 110 2.90 -1.30 -5.53
CA LYS A 110 3.84 -1.98 -6.45
C LYS A 110 4.01 -1.22 -7.77
N LEU A 111 2.93 -0.66 -8.32
CA LEU A 111 3.01 0.17 -9.53
C LEU A 111 3.79 1.45 -9.31
N ILE A 112 3.60 2.12 -8.17
CA ILE A 112 4.37 3.31 -7.80
C ILE A 112 5.86 2.98 -7.66
N ASP A 113 6.19 1.85 -7.02
CA ASP A 113 7.58 1.39 -6.87
C ASP A 113 8.22 1.10 -8.24
N LEU A 114 7.53 0.35 -9.10
CA LEU A 114 8.00 0.05 -10.46
C LEU A 114 8.08 1.31 -11.33
N TYR A 115 7.13 2.24 -11.19
CA TYR A 115 7.19 3.52 -11.89
C TYR A 115 8.43 4.31 -11.47
N HIS A 116 8.69 4.41 -10.17
CA HIS A 116 9.89 5.09 -9.67
C HIS A 116 11.16 4.38 -10.13
N LEU A 117 11.17 3.05 -10.17
CA LEU A 117 12.28 2.26 -10.71
C LEU A 117 12.54 2.66 -12.17
N ILE A 118 11.51 2.59 -13.02
CA ILE A 118 11.59 2.88 -14.45
C ILE A 118 11.99 4.33 -14.74
N CYS A 119 11.45 5.29 -14.00
CA CYS A 119 11.65 6.72 -14.24
C CYS A 119 12.88 7.31 -13.54
N ASN A 120 13.41 6.68 -12.48
CA ASN A 120 14.51 7.26 -11.68
C ASN A 120 15.80 6.44 -11.68
N GLN A 121 15.77 5.17 -12.09
CA GLN A 121 16.97 4.34 -12.18
C GLN A 121 17.39 4.14 -13.63
N GLY A 122 18.37 4.92 -14.08
CA GLY A 122 19.18 4.66 -15.28
C GLY A 122 18.43 4.02 -16.46
N ILE A 123 18.94 2.86 -16.90
CA ILE A 123 18.34 1.98 -17.89
C ILE A 123 17.66 0.84 -17.13
N PRO A 124 16.34 0.92 -16.88
CA PRO A 124 15.61 -0.16 -16.20
C PRO A 124 15.65 -1.47 -17.00
N GLU A 125 15.65 -2.58 -16.28
CA GLU A 125 15.61 -3.93 -16.85
C GLU A 125 14.29 -4.17 -17.62
N PRO A 126 14.30 -5.00 -18.69
CA PRO A 126 13.09 -5.32 -19.45
C PRO A 126 11.94 -5.82 -18.57
N ASP A 127 12.25 -6.63 -17.57
CA ASP A 127 11.28 -7.27 -16.68
C ASP A 127 10.50 -6.24 -15.85
N ALA A 128 11.11 -5.11 -15.50
CA ALA A 128 10.43 -4.04 -14.78
C ALA A 128 9.27 -3.44 -15.59
N PHE A 129 9.41 -3.33 -16.91
CA PHE A 129 8.35 -2.84 -17.80
C PHE A 129 7.22 -3.87 -17.91
N GLN A 130 7.58 -5.15 -18.05
CA GLN A 130 6.60 -6.23 -18.12
C GLN A 130 5.79 -6.33 -16.83
N ASP A 131 6.46 -6.27 -15.67
CA ASP A 131 5.80 -6.29 -14.36
C ASP A 131 4.92 -5.05 -14.16
N PHE A 132 5.38 -3.88 -14.60
CA PHE A 132 4.57 -2.66 -14.55
C PHE A 132 3.28 -2.82 -15.37
N SER A 133 3.40 -3.26 -16.62
CA SER A 133 2.25 -3.50 -17.51
C SER A 133 1.28 -4.53 -16.92
N LYS A 134 1.80 -5.67 -16.44
CA LYS A 134 1.04 -6.73 -15.79
C LYS A 134 0.26 -6.21 -14.58
N HIS A 135 0.91 -5.44 -13.71
CA HIS A 135 0.26 -4.88 -12.54
C HIS A 135 -0.79 -3.82 -12.88
N LEU A 136 -0.55 -3.02 -13.92
CA LEU A 136 -1.47 -1.97 -14.37
C LEU A 136 -2.74 -2.58 -14.96
N ILE A 137 -2.59 -3.53 -15.89
CA ILE A 137 -3.70 -4.29 -16.48
C ILE A 137 -4.51 -5.00 -15.40
N SER A 138 -3.83 -5.63 -14.42
CA SER A 138 -4.50 -6.28 -13.29
C SER A 138 -5.32 -5.30 -12.45
N LEU A 139 -4.77 -4.12 -12.16
CA LEU A 139 -5.48 -3.08 -11.42
C LEU A 139 -6.72 -2.58 -12.18
N LEU A 140 -6.58 -2.36 -13.49
CA LEU A 140 -7.67 -1.87 -14.33
C LEU A 140 -8.79 -2.88 -14.50
N LYS A 141 -8.47 -4.18 -14.65
CA LYS A 141 -9.43 -5.28 -14.61
C LYS A 141 -10.28 -5.25 -13.34
N ILE A 142 -9.64 -5.08 -12.17
CA ILE A 142 -10.35 -5.06 -10.88
C ILE A 142 -11.30 -3.87 -10.75
N SER A 143 -10.95 -2.74 -11.36
CA SER A 143 -11.74 -1.51 -11.38
C SER A 143 -12.74 -1.38 -12.54
N ASN A 144 -12.80 -2.37 -13.45
CA ASN A 144 -13.56 -2.32 -14.70
C ASN A 144 -13.24 -1.10 -15.58
N LYS A 145 -11.95 -0.77 -15.71
CA LYS A 145 -11.44 0.40 -16.44
C LYS A 145 -10.44 0.05 -17.55
N LEU A 146 -10.49 -1.19 -18.05
CA LEU A 146 -9.57 -1.63 -19.11
C LEU A 146 -9.66 -0.80 -20.38
N SER A 147 -10.86 -0.32 -20.73
CA SER A 147 -11.08 0.53 -21.90
C SER A 147 -10.29 1.84 -21.86
N LEU A 148 -9.82 2.28 -20.68
CA LEU A 148 -8.98 3.46 -20.58
C LEU A 148 -7.60 3.27 -21.21
N LEU A 149 -7.11 2.04 -21.36
CA LEU A 149 -5.82 1.79 -22.02
C LEU A 149 -5.88 1.99 -23.53
N ASN A 150 -7.06 1.95 -24.14
CA ASN A 150 -7.21 2.05 -25.59
C ASN A 150 -7.01 3.50 -26.10
N THR A 151 -6.81 4.46 -25.21
CA THR A 151 -6.62 5.86 -25.57
C THR A 151 -5.45 6.45 -24.77
N SER A 152 -4.65 7.29 -25.41
CA SER A 152 -3.55 8.03 -24.77
C SER A 152 -4.02 8.86 -23.57
N SER A 153 -5.18 9.51 -23.69
CA SER A 153 -5.82 10.28 -22.62
C SER A 153 -6.29 9.40 -21.46
N GLY A 154 -6.87 8.24 -21.74
CA GLY A 154 -7.29 7.29 -20.72
C GLY A 154 -6.10 6.70 -19.94
N ALA A 155 -5.02 6.34 -20.63
CA ALA A 155 -3.79 5.85 -20.00
C ALA A 155 -3.20 6.92 -19.06
N ALA A 156 -3.11 8.18 -19.51
CA ALA A 156 -2.66 9.29 -18.68
C ALA A 156 -3.52 9.47 -17.43
N ARG A 157 -4.86 9.46 -17.57
CA ARG A 157 -5.78 9.57 -16.42
C ARG A 157 -5.62 8.44 -15.42
N VAL A 158 -5.41 7.21 -15.89
CA VAL A 158 -5.14 6.06 -15.02
C VAL A 158 -3.88 6.33 -14.22
N LEU A 159 -2.81 6.76 -14.86
CA LEU A 159 -1.52 7.00 -14.22
C LEU A 159 -1.60 8.14 -13.21
N THR A 160 -2.24 9.26 -13.54
CA THR A 160 -2.57 10.34 -12.58
C THR A 160 -3.28 9.81 -11.34
N THR A 161 -4.28 8.93 -11.53
CA THR A 161 -5.06 8.37 -10.42
C THR A 161 -4.28 7.36 -9.59
N VAL A 162 -3.40 6.58 -10.22
CA VAL A 162 -2.63 5.51 -9.56
C VAL A 162 -1.39 6.05 -8.86
N LEU A 163 -0.70 7.00 -9.49
CA LEU A 163 0.56 7.57 -9.02
C LEU A 163 0.36 8.82 -8.16
N GLU A 164 -0.88 9.31 -8.03
CA GLU A 164 -1.24 10.53 -7.29
C GLU A 164 -0.40 11.75 -7.71
N LYS A 165 0.03 11.76 -8.98
CA LYS A 165 0.86 12.81 -9.57
C LYS A 165 0.01 13.67 -10.49
N THR A 166 -0.06 14.96 -10.20
CA THR A 166 -0.84 15.95 -10.96
C THR A 166 -0.19 16.32 -12.29
N ASP A 167 1.15 16.35 -12.32
CA ASP A 167 1.90 16.89 -13.45
C ASP A 167 2.88 15.87 -14.01
N TYR A 168 2.84 15.66 -15.33
CA TYR A 168 3.77 14.80 -16.07
C TYR A 168 4.51 15.63 -17.11
N SER A 169 5.82 15.43 -17.22
CA SER A 169 6.56 15.98 -18.35
C SER A 169 6.11 15.29 -19.65
N PRO A 170 6.18 15.97 -20.81
CA PRO A 170 5.83 15.37 -22.10
C PRO A 170 6.59 14.06 -22.37
N LYS A 171 7.86 13.98 -21.92
CA LYS A 171 8.67 12.76 -22.02
C LYS A 171 8.13 11.60 -21.17
N GLU A 172 7.64 11.88 -19.96
CA GLU A 172 6.98 10.88 -19.11
C GLU A 172 5.69 10.37 -19.73
N VAL A 173 4.85 11.26 -20.25
CA VAL A 173 3.62 10.87 -20.95
C VAL A 173 3.94 9.97 -22.15
N LEU A 174 4.91 10.36 -22.99
CA LEU A 174 5.32 9.57 -24.15
C LEU A 174 5.85 8.20 -23.75
N ARG A 175 6.72 8.13 -22.73
CA ARG A 175 7.27 6.85 -22.26
C ARG A 175 6.20 5.96 -21.64
N LEU A 176 5.22 6.54 -20.95
CA LEU A 176 4.09 5.84 -20.37
C LEU A 176 3.12 5.30 -21.44
N GLN A 177 2.96 6.00 -22.56
CA GLN A 177 2.22 5.51 -23.72
C GLN A 177 2.95 4.32 -24.35
N LEU A 178 4.24 4.48 -24.65
CA LEU A 178 5.06 3.41 -25.22
C LEU A 178 5.20 2.20 -24.30
N LEU A 179 5.08 2.38 -22.98
CA LEU A 179 5.13 1.30 -21.99
C LEU A 179 4.07 0.23 -22.24
N LEU A 180 2.94 0.59 -22.86
CA LEU A 180 1.85 -0.32 -23.18
C LEU A 180 1.94 -0.85 -24.60
N ASP A 181 2.29 0.01 -25.55
CA ASP A 181 2.24 -0.31 -26.99
C ASP A 181 3.55 -0.90 -27.52
N SER A 182 4.69 -0.50 -26.96
CA SER A 182 6.03 -0.85 -27.46
C SER A 182 7.09 -0.71 -26.35
N PRO A 183 7.18 -1.67 -25.41
CA PRO A 183 8.09 -1.59 -24.26
C PRO A 183 9.55 -1.32 -24.65
N ASP A 184 10.03 -1.89 -25.76
CA ASP A 184 11.39 -1.64 -26.26
C ASP A 184 11.61 -0.20 -26.72
N ALA A 185 10.59 0.44 -27.29
CA ALA A 185 10.64 1.86 -27.62
C ALA A 185 10.63 2.72 -26.35
N ALA A 186 9.84 2.34 -25.33
CA ALA A 186 9.82 3.01 -24.03
C ALA A 186 11.17 2.98 -23.31
N ARG A 187 11.96 1.91 -23.51
CA ARG A 187 13.33 1.79 -22.96
C ARG A 187 14.31 2.80 -23.54
N LYS A 188 14.13 3.19 -24.79
CA LYS A 188 15.00 4.17 -25.48
C LYS A 188 14.77 5.60 -24.98
N ILE A 189 13.64 5.87 -24.30
CA ILE A 189 13.36 7.19 -23.73
C ILE A 189 13.95 7.29 -22.33
N TYR A 190 15.08 7.99 -22.23
CA TYR A 190 15.65 8.33 -20.95
C TYR A 190 14.87 9.49 -20.30
N ILE A 191 14.40 9.25 -19.07
CA ILE A 191 13.79 10.27 -18.23
C ILE A 191 14.59 10.33 -16.95
N ARG A 192 14.99 11.54 -16.58
CA ARG A 192 15.47 11.83 -15.24
C ARG A 192 14.35 12.61 -14.58
N ALA A 193 13.50 11.95 -13.78
CA ALA A 193 12.47 12.70 -13.08
C ALA A 193 13.16 13.75 -12.20
N SER A 194 12.59 14.95 -12.11
CA SER A 194 13.10 15.97 -11.21
C SER A 194 13.06 15.41 -9.80
N ARG A 195 14.24 15.10 -9.24
CA ARG A 195 14.32 14.81 -7.82
C ARG A 195 13.91 16.11 -7.13
N LYS A 196 12.71 16.14 -6.54
CA LYS A 196 12.44 17.17 -5.51
C LYS A 196 13.62 17.07 -4.54
N PRO A 197 14.38 18.15 -4.31
CA PRO A 197 15.51 18.09 -3.41
C PRO A 197 14.99 17.52 -2.10
N ARG A 198 15.46 16.31 -1.75
CA ARG A 198 15.22 15.81 -0.40
C ARG A 198 15.94 16.81 0.48
N LYS A 199 15.20 17.42 1.42
CA LYS A 199 15.80 18.28 2.44
C LYS A 199 17.04 17.56 2.96
N LYS A 200 18.20 18.22 2.93
CA LYS A 200 19.44 17.58 3.33
C LYS A 200 19.28 17.21 4.79
N VAL A 201 19.35 15.92 5.07
CA VAL A 201 19.33 15.45 6.45
C VAL A 201 20.78 15.25 6.85
N ASP A 202 21.23 15.91 7.90
CA ASP A 202 22.57 15.70 8.41
C ASP A 202 22.72 14.28 9.00
N LYS A 203 23.93 13.94 9.46
CA LYS A 203 24.23 12.65 10.07
C LYS A 203 23.41 12.34 11.35
N TYR A 204 22.67 13.31 11.89
CA TYR A 204 21.86 13.18 13.10
C TYR A 204 20.36 13.20 12.83
N GLY A 205 19.92 13.25 11.57
CA GLY A 205 18.50 13.31 11.26
C GLY A 205 17.92 14.72 11.20
N ILE A 206 18.75 15.77 11.30
CA ILE A 206 18.29 17.16 11.26
C ILE A 206 18.09 17.60 9.82
N VAL A 207 16.88 18.06 9.56
CA VAL A 207 16.44 18.56 8.26
C VAL A 207 16.98 19.98 8.04
N MET A 208 18.05 20.12 7.25
CA MET A 208 18.60 21.41 6.83
C MET A 208 17.67 22.04 5.78
N GLY A 209 17.21 23.26 6.05
CA GLY A 209 16.36 24.08 5.18
C GLY A 209 17.02 24.48 3.88
#